data_AF-A0A5J4SFI0-F1
#
_entry.id   AF-A0A5J4SFI0-F1
#
_cell.length_a   1.000
_cell.length_b   1.000
_cell.length_c   1.000
_cell.angle_alpha   90.00
_cell.angle_beta   90.00
_cell.angle_gamma   90.00
#
_symmetry.space_group_name_H-M   'P 1'
#
loop_
_entity.id
_entity.type
_entity.pdbx_description
1 polymer ?
#
loop_
_entity_poly.entity_id
_entity_poly.type
_entity_poly.pdbx_seq_one_letter_code
_entity_poly.pdbx_strand_id
1 'polypeptide(L)'
;MFGTEDRNKGKWSSLDKVSIRAEHPVEIWLKGLEIPVLLCKHVFTNKDGSRGEMYLVTNNLELRPEEFKTLYKRRWSVEEYHKSLKQNASLAKSPTRTVRTQSNHLFASLLAYIKLESLKFSQSLNHFALKAKIYLAANKAAWRELDNMKNYKTA
;
A
#
# COMPACT_ATOMS: atom_id res chain seq x y z
N MET A 1 25.11 14.01 4.44
CA MET A 1 26.45 14.61 4.26
C MET A 1 26.64 14.86 2.78
N PHE A 2 27.18 16.00 2.38
CA PHE A 2 27.33 16.36 0.97
C PHE A 2 28.78 16.13 0.55
N GLY A 3 29.05 15.08 -0.22
CA GLY A 3 30.39 14.83 -0.79
C GLY A 3 31.31 13.89 -0.01
N THR A 4 32.37 13.45 -0.70
CA THR A 4 33.34 12.42 -0.31
C THR A 4 34.36 12.88 0.73
N GLU A 5 34.86 14.11 0.64
CA GLU A 5 35.81 14.66 1.62
C GLU A 5 35.24 14.70 3.03
N ASP A 6 33.96 15.00 3.07
CA ASP A 6 33.16 15.15 4.24
C ASP A 6 33.04 13.75 4.90
N ARG A 7 32.74 12.69 4.12
CA ARG A 7 32.74 11.28 4.58
C ARG A 7 34.12 10.89 5.15
N ASN A 8 35.16 11.31 4.44
CA ASN A 8 36.59 11.35 4.84
C ASN A 8 36.81 11.67 6.31
N LYS A 9 36.15 12.75 6.76
CA LYS A 9 36.34 13.39 8.06
C LYS A 9 35.39 12.85 9.14
N GLY A 10 34.53 11.88 8.82
CA GLY A 10 33.63 11.21 9.78
C GLY A 10 32.58 12.12 10.43
N LYS A 11 32.30 13.30 9.86
CA LYS A 11 31.29 14.22 10.40
C LYS A 11 29.90 13.76 9.97
N TRP A 12 28.97 13.53 10.90
CA TRP A 12 27.61 13.08 10.53
C TRP A 12 26.58 14.06 11.05
N SER A 13 25.65 14.46 10.18
CA SER A 13 24.50 15.31 10.51
C SER A 13 23.21 14.54 10.26
N SER A 14 22.27 14.68 11.19
CA SER A 14 20.94 14.10 11.05
C SER A 14 20.14 14.83 9.96
N LEU A 15 19.33 14.09 9.19
CA LEU A 15 18.62 14.59 8.00
C LEU A 15 17.64 15.73 8.29
N ASP A 16 17.01 15.70 9.47
CA ASP A 16 16.11 16.74 9.98
C ASP A 16 16.80 18.08 10.25
N LYS A 17 18.12 18.07 10.50
CA LYS A 17 18.92 19.27 10.77
C LYS A 17 19.50 19.90 9.50
N VAL A 18 19.38 19.22 8.36
CA VAL A 18 19.94 19.68 7.09
C VAL A 18 18.84 20.35 6.28
N SER A 19 19.08 21.61 5.88
CA SER A 19 18.17 22.34 5.00
C SER A 19 18.23 21.77 3.58
N ILE A 20 17.36 20.81 3.29
CA ILE A 20 17.20 20.21 1.96
C ILE A 20 16.01 20.88 1.27
N ARG A 21 16.25 21.44 0.08
CA ARG A 21 15.20 22.05 -0.74
C ARG A 21 14.26 20.94 -1.24
N ALA A 22 12.96 21.14 -1.05
CA ALA A 22 11.94 20.19 -1.51
C ALA A 22 12.01 20.02 -3.04
N GLU A 23 11.83 18.80 -3.53
CA GLU A 23 11.81 18.44 -4.96
C GLU A 23 13.14 18.67 -5.71
N HIS A 24 14.23 18.88 -4.99
CA HIS A 24 15.56 19.04 -5.58
C HIS A 24 16.45 17.91 -5.06
N PRO A 25 16.62 16.82 -5.85
CA PRO A 25 17.47 15.71 -5.48
C PRO A 25 18.91 16.16 -5.28
N VAL A 26 19.55 15.64 -4.25
CA VAL A 26 20.92 15.96 -3.87
C VAL A 26 21.69 14.68 -3.61
N GLU A 27 22.89 14.56 -4.17
CA GLU A 27 23.76 13.44 -3.88
C GLU A 27 24.31 13.57 -2.46
N ILE A 28 24.17 12.50 -1.67
CA ILE A 28 24.60 12.45 -0.29
C ILE A 28 25.28 11.12 0.06
N TRP A 29 26.00 11.15 1.16
CA TRP A 29 26.46 9.96 1.87
C TRP A 29 25.57 9.69 3.09
N LEU A 30 25.08 8.46 3.20
CA LEU A 30 24.36 7.96 4.38
C LEU A 30 25.27 7.08 5.22
N LYS A 31 25.20 7.26 6.54
CA LYS A 31 25.98 6.46 7.49
C LYS A 31 25.60 4.98 7.35
N GLY A 32 26.60 4.12 7.14
CA GLY A 32 26.40 2.68 6.95
C GLY A 32 26.23 2.25 5.49
N LEU A 33 26.20 3.19 4.53
CA LEU A 33 26.29 2.87 3.10
C LEU A 33 27.69 3.17 2.57
N GLU A 34 28.20 2.26 1.74
CA GLU A 34 29.51 2.40 1.08
C GLU A 34 29.44 3.10 -0.28
N ILE A 35 28.22 3.38 -0.76
CA ILE A 35 27.92 4.05 -2.02
C ILE A 35 27.25 5.42 -1.78
N PRO A 36 27.44 6.40 -2.68
CA PRO A 36 26.64 7.61 -2.67
C PRO A 36 25.20 7.27 -3.05
N VAL A 37 24.27 8.09 -2.59
CA VAL A 37 22.85 7.95 -2.90
C VAL A 37 22.26 9.31 -3.22
N LEU A 38 21.22 9.32 -4.04
CA LEU A 38 20.46 10.51 -4.36
C LEU A 38 19.28 10.62 -3.37
N LEU A 39 19.24 11.73 -2.64
CA LEU A 39 18.18 12.04 -1.69
C LEU A 39 17.26 13.12 -2.27
N CYS A 40 15.95 12.88 -2.25
CA CYS A 40 14.94 13.88 -2.55
C CYS A 40 14.01 14.08 -1.36
N LYS A 41 13.80 15.34 -0.95
CA LYS A 41 12.78 15.71 0.05
C LYS A 41 11.45 15.99 -0.66
N HIS A 42 10.43 15.22 -0.33
CA HIS A 42 9.06 15.42 -0.79
C HIS A 42 8.22 16.04 0.34
N VAL A 43 7.47 17.09 0.03
CA VAL A 43 6.52 17.72 0.96
C VAL A 43 5.12 17.54 0.40
N PHE A 44 4.21 17.07 1.25
CA PHE A 44 2.83 16.79 0.86
C PHE A 44 1.85 17.30 1.91
N THR A 45 0.61 17.55 1.50
CA THR A 45 -0.48 17.96 2.40
C THR A 45 -1.28 16.73 2.78
N ASN A 46 -1.44 16.50 4.09
CA ASN A 46 -2.27 15.45 4.65
C ASN A 46 -3.76 15.78 4.48
N LYS A 47 -4.63 14.79 4.68
CA LYS A 47 -6.09 14.95 4.59
C LYS A 47 -6.66 15.95 5.60
N ASP A 48 -5.99 16.13 6.73
CA ASP A 48 -6.35 17.08 7.79
C ASP A 48 -5.79 18.49 7.54
N GLY A 49 -5.13 18.73 6.40
CA GLY A 49 -4.51 20.00 6.05
C GLY A 49 -3.11 20.22 6.64
N SER A 50 -2.62 19.31 7.50
CA SER A 50 -1.25 19.38 8.00
C SER A 50 -0.22 19.08 6.90
N ARG A 51 1.02 19.55 7.07
CA ARG A 51 2.12 19.25 6.14
C ARG A 51 2.90 18.03 6.62
N GLY A 52 3.08 17.08 5.72
CA GLY A 52 3.97 15.94 5.88
C GLY A 52 5.25 16.11 5.06
N GLU A 53 6.36 15.58 5.59
CA GLU A 53 7.64 15.54 4.90
C GLU A 53 8.10 14.08 4.74
N MET A 54 8.71 13.77 3.61
CA MET A 54 9.21 12.44 3.30
C MET A 54 10.56 12.54 2.60
N TYR A 55 11.50 11.72 3.04
CA TYR A 55 12.84 11.64 2.48
C TYR A 55 12.95 10.37 1.66
N LEU A 56 13.14 10.52 0.34
CA LEU A 56 13.24 9.43 -0.61
C LEU A 56 14.69 9.27 -1.05
N VAL A 57 15.21 8.05 -0.95
CA VAL A 57 16.62 7.74 -1.23
C VAL A 57 16.68 6.68 -2.33
N THR A 58 17.60 6.85 -3.27
CA THR A 58 17.89 5.88 -4.32
C THR A 58 19.39 5.78 -4.58
N ASN A 59 19.86 4.61 -5.01
CA ASN A 59 21.22 4.45 -5.54
C ASN A 59 21.33 4.78 -7.04
N ASN A 60 20.21 5.09 -7.70
CA ASN A 60 20.21 5.63 -9.06
C ASN A 60 20.44 7.14 -9.03
N LEU A 61 21.68 7.57 -9.28
CA LEU A 61 22.09 8.98 -9.25
C LEU A 61 21.56 9.81 -10.42
N GLU A 62 21.05 9.16 -11.47
CA GLU A 62 20.50 9.82 -12.66
C GLU A 62 18.98 9.97 -12.59
N LEU A 63 18.35 9.56 -11.48
CA LEU A 63 16.90 9.61 -11.33
C LEU A 63 16.40 11.05 -11.29
N ARG A 64 15.46 11.39 -12.19
CA ARG A 64 14.91 12.74 -12.27
C ARG A 64 13.95 13.02 -11.12
N PRO A 65 13.80 14.29 -10.67
CA PRO A 65 12.93 14.65 -9.56
C PRO A 65 11.50 14.11 -9.69
N GLU A 66 10.90 14.20 -10.88
CA GLU A 66 9.56 13.73 -11.19
C GLU A 66 9.40 12.20 -11.09
N GLU A 67 10.48 11.44 -11.26
CA GLU A 67 10.48 9.98 -11.23
C GLU A 67 10.46 9.44 -9.80
N PHE A 68 10.98 10.19 -8.81
CA PHE A 68 10.91 9.83 -7.39
C PHE A 68 9.47 9.58 -6.95
N LYS A 69 8.56 10.51 -7.26
CA LYS A 69 7.14 10.39 -6.90
C LYS A 69 6.49 9.21 -7.61
N THR A 70 6.81 9.01 -8.88
CA THR A 70 6.24 7.94 -9.69
C THR A 70 6.66 6.57 -9.16
N LEU A 71 7.95 6.37 -8.89
CA LEU A 71 8.48 5.13 -8.31
C LEU A 71 7.95 4.91 -6.89
N TYR A 72 7.89 5.95 -6.07
CA TYR A 72 7.32 5.85 -4.74
C TYR A 72 5.84 5.44 -4.76
N LYS A 73 5.04 6.04 -5.65
CA LYS A 73 3.63 5.69 -5.85
C LYS A 73 3.48 4.24 -6.32
N ARG A 74 4.37 3.77 -7.21
CA ARG A 74 4.40 2.35 -7.60
C ARG A 74 4.72 1.45 -6.40
N ARG A 75 5.68 1.83 -5.55
CA ARG A 75 5.98 1.09 -4.31
C ARG A 75 4.77 0.99 -3.39
N TRP A 76 3.98 2.06 -3.26
CA TRP A 76 2.77 2.09 -2.45
C TRP A 76 1.70 1.06 -2.87
N SER A 77 1.68 0.65 -4.14
CA SER A 77 0.73 -0.36 -4.63
C SER A 77 0.83 -1.69 -3.87
N VAL A 78 1.99 -2.03 -3.30
CA VAL A 78 2.14 -3.23 -2.45
C VAL A 78 1.31 -3.14 -1.16
N GLU A 79 1.15 -1.95 -0.61
CA GLU A 79 0.34 -1.72 0.58
C GLU A 79 -1.15 -1.83 0.26
N GLU A 80 -1.55 -1.34 -0.92
CA GLU A 80 -2.92 -1.50 -1.42
C GLU A 80 -3.25 -2.97 -1.68
N TYR A 81 -2.32 -3.72 -2.28
CA TYR A 81 -2.39 -5.17 -2.46
C TYR A 81 -2.61 -5.89 -1.11
N HIS A 82 -1.73 -5.67 -0.14
CA HIS A 82 -1.84 -6.28 1.19
C HIS A 82 -3.11 -5.87 1.93
N LYS A 83 -3.50 -4.59 1.87
CA LYS A 83 -4.74 -4.08 2.46
C LYS A 83 -5.94 -4.81 1.87
N SER A 84 -5.99 -4.95 0.55
CA SER A 84 -7.11 -5.64 -0.09
C SER A 84 -7.13 -7.13 0.21
N LEU A 85 -5.99 -7.81 0.23
CA LEU A 85 -5.94 -9.23 0.59
C LEU A 85 -6.50 -9.48 1.99
N LYS A 86 -6.08 -8.68 2.97
CA LYS A 86 -6.53 -8.80 4.36
C LYS A 86 -8.00 -8.43 4.52
N GLN A 87 -8.42 -7.31 3.95
CA GLN A 87 -9.76 -6.75 4.20
C GLN A 87 -10.83 -7.32 3.27
N ASN A 88 -10.51 -7.59 2.00
CA ASN A 88 -11.49 -7.98 0.98
C ASN A 88 -11.43 -9.45 0.59
N ALA A 89 -10.29 -10.12 0.76
CA ALA A 89 -10.11 -11.54 0.47
C ALA A 89 -9.85 -12.41 1.72
N SER A 90 -10.08 -11.87 2.91
CA SER A 90 -10.05 -12.61 4.19
C SER A 90 -8.73 -13.33 4.50
N LEU A 91 -7.60 -12.89 3.95
CA LEU A 91 -6.30 -13.56 4.11
C LEU A 91 -5.96 -13.84 5.58
N ALA A 92 -6.24 -12.89 6.47
CA ALA A 92 -5.93 -12.97 7.90
C ALA A 92 -7.04 -13.62 8.76
N LYS A 93 -8.08 -14.20 8.14
CA LYS A 93 -9.26 -14.75 8.85
C LYS A 93 -9.37 -16.28 8.72
N SER A 94 -8.25 -16.97 8.47
CA SER A 94 -8.24 -18.43 8.38
C SER A 94 -8.47 -19.05 9.77
N PRO A 95 -9.44 -19.97 9.95
CA PRO A 95 -9.58 -20.76 11.17
C PRO A 95 -8.68 -22.01 11.17
N THR A 96 -7.88 -22.23 10.11
CA THR A 96 -7.18 -23.50 9.89
C THR A 96 -5.88 -23.65 10.69
N ARG A 97 -5.55 -24.88 11.08
CA ARG A 97 -4.47 -25.18 12.05
C ARG A 97 -3.29 -25.96 11.50
N THR A 98 -3.38 -26.51 10.28
CA THR A 98 -2.27 -27.27 9.65
C THR A 98 -1.67 -26.46 8.52
N VAL A 99 -0.38 -26.70 8.24
CA VAL A 99 0.35 -26.04 7.13
C VAL A 99 -0.42 -26.17 5.81
N ARG A 100 -0.87 -27.38 5.46
CA ARG A 100 -1.63 -27.63 4.22
C ARG A 100 -2.89 -26.77 4.13
N THR A 101 -3.69 -26.77 5.20
CA THR A 101 -4.95 -26.01 5.23
C THR A 101 -4.73 -24.50 5.29
N GLN A 102 -3.62 -24.03 5.85
CA GLN A 102 -3.24 -22.62 5.85
C GLN A 102 -2.78 -22.20 4.46
N SER A 103 -1.92 -22.98 3.81
CA SER A 103 -1.49 -22.75 2.42
C SER A 103 -2.68 -22.70 1.45
N ASN A 104 -3.65 -23.59 1.59
CA ASN A 104 -4.87 -23.58 0.78
C ASN A 104 -5.68 -22.30 0.99
N HIS A 105 -5.81 -21.82 2.23
CA HIS A 105 -6.49 -20.54 2.51
C HIS A 105 -5.77 -19.36 1.88
N LEU A 106 -4.44 -19.30 2.02
CA LEU A 106 -3.62 -18.25 1.40
C LEU A 106 -3.80 -18.24 -0.13
N PHE A 107 -3.75 -19.42 -0.75
CA PHE A 107 -3.96 -19.57 -2.18
C PHE A 107 -5.37 -19.13 -2.62
N ALA A 108 -6.41 -19.55 -1.90
CA ALA A 108 -7.78 -19.15 -2.19
C ALA A 108 -8.00 -17.64 -2.03
N SER A 109 -7.41 -17.02 -1.01
CA SER A 109 -7.42 -15.56 -0.82
C SER A 109 -6.73 -14.83 -1.98
N LEU A 110 -5.62 -15.37 -2.50
CA LEU A 110 -4.94 -14.79 -3.66
C LEU A 110 -5.80 -14.90 -4.93
N LEU A 111 -6.42 -16.06 -5.18
CA LEU A 111 -7.36 -16.22 -6.28
C LEU A 111 -8.55 -15.26 -6.18
N ALA A 112 -9.11 -15.08 -4.98
CA ALA A 112 -10.17 -14.12 -4.74
C ALA A 112 -9.73 -12.68 -5.05
N TYR A 113 -8.50 -12.31 -4.66
CA TYR A 113 -7.93 -11.00 -5.00
C TYR A 113 -7.81 -10.80 -6.53
N ILE A 114 -7.30 -11.79 -7.27
CA ILE A 114 -7.17 -11.70 -8.73
C ILE A 114 -8.55 -11.50 -9.39
N LYS A 115 -9.57 -12.22 -8.91
CA LYS A 115 -10.96 -12.03 -9.38
C LYS A 115 -11.49 -10.64 -9.06
N LEU A 116 -11.19 -10.09 -7.88
CA LEU A 116 -11.56 -8.72 -7.52
C LEU A 116 -10.88 -7.68 -8.42
N GLU A 117 -9.58 -7.82 -8.73
CA GLU A 117 -8.88 -6.92 -9.65
C GLU A 117 -9.49 -6.98 -11.05
N SER A 118 -9.82 -8.18 -11.56
CA SER A 118 -10.52 -8.34 -12.84
C SER A 118 -11.87 -7.62 -12.86
N LEU A 119 -12.65 -7.73 -11.77
CA LEU A 119 -13.93 -7.04 -11.64
C LEU A 119 -13.79 -5.52 -11.52
N LYS A 120 -12.72 -5.05 -10.87
CA LYS A 120 -12.44 -3.62 -10.72
C LYS A 120 -12.27 -2.94 -12.08
N PHE A 121 -11.58 -3.59 -13.02
CA PHE A 121 -11.44 -3.07 -14.39
C PHE A 121 -12.78 -3.04 -15.15
N SER A 122 -13.59 -4.10 -15.04
CA SER A 122 -14.87 -4.16 -15.78
C SER A 122 -15.97 -3.27 -15.18
N GLN A 123 -15.94 -3.01 -13.88
CA GLN A 123 -17.00 -2.27 -13.18
C GLN A 123 -16.62 -0.83 -12.82
N SER A 124 -15.36 -0.42 -13.03
CA SER A 124 -14.84 0.88 -12.57
C SER A 124 -15.08 1.14 -11.08
N LEU A 125 -15.05 0.08 -10.25
CA LEU A 125 -15.26 0.13 -8.80
C LEU A 125 -14.02 -0.40 -8.07
N ASN A 126 -13.69 0.20 -6.91
CA ASN A 126 -12.65 -0.36 -6.04
C ASN A 126 -13.14 -1.63 -5.31
N HIS A 127 -12.21 -2.40 -4.74
CA HIS A 127 -12.52 -3.68 -4.09
C HIS A 127 -13.48 -3.56 -2.91
N PHE A 128 -13.45 -2.46 -2.15
CA PHE A 128 -14.37 -2.24 -1.03
C PHE A 128 -15.80 -2.03 -1.55
N ALA A 129 -15.97 -1.23 -2.60
CA ALA A 129 -17.27 -1.00 -3.23
C ALA A 129 -17.82 -2.29 -3.86
N LEU A 130 -16.98 -3.08 -4.54
CA LEU A 130 -17.35 -4.39 -5.08
C LEU A 130 -17.85 -5.32 -3.98
N LYS A 131 -17.07 -5.45 -2.88
CA LYS A 131 -17.44 -6.28 -1.73
C LYS A 131 -18.75 -5.83 -1.09
N ALA A 132 -18.94 -4.53 -0.90
CA ALA A 132 -20.17 -3.97 -0.35
C ALA A 132 -21.39 -4.27 -1.23
N LYS A 133 -21.24 -4.14 -2.56
CA LYS A 133 -22.30 -4.46 -3.53
C LYS A 133 -22.69 -5.93 -3.48
N ILE A 134 -21.72 -6.84 -3.44
CA ILE A 134 -21.95 -8.29 -3.32
C ILE A 134 -22.68 -8.59 -2.00
N TYR A 135 -22.23 -8.03 -0.87
CA TYR A 135 -22.89 -8.26 0.41
C TYR A 135 -24.30 -7.70 0.48
N LEU A 136 -24.55 -6.52 -0.08
CA LEU A 136 -25.90 -5.98 -0.14
C LEU A 136 -26.83 -6.90 -0.94
N ALA A 137 -26.37 -7.44 -2.06
CA ALA A 137 -27.14 -8.39 -2.85
C ALA A 137 -27.41 -9.69 -2.07
N ALA A 138 -26.38 -10.24 -1.40
CA ALA A 138 -26.51 -11.44 -0.58
C ALA A 138 -27.50 -11.24 0.59
N ASN A 139 -27.42 -10.10 1.29
CA ASN A 139 -28.32 -9.77 2.39
C ASN A 139 -29.77 -9.61 1.93
N LYS A 140 -30.00 -8.97 0.76
CA LYS A 140 -31.33 -8.87 0.17
C LYS A 140 -31.91 -10.24 -0.18
N ALA A 141 -31.09 -11.14 -0.74
CA ALA A 141 -31.51 -12.51 -1.03
C ALA A 141 -31.84 -13.30 0.25
N ALA A 142 -30.94 -13.25 1.25
CA ALA A 142 -31.16 -13.89 2.55
C ALA A 142 -32.42 -13.37 3.26
N TRP A 143 -32.71 -12.07 3.15
CA TRP A 143 -33.91 -11.48 3.74
C TRP A 143 -35.20 -12.01 3.09
N ARG A 144 -35.21 -12.21 1.77
CA ARG A 144 -36.37 -12.83 1.07
C ARG A 144 -36.62 -14.25 1.55
N GLU A 145 -35.57 -15.05 1.71
CA GLU A 145 -35.70 -16.40 2.25
C GLU A 145 -36.26 -16.39 3.68
N LEU A 146 -35.79 -15.45 4.51
CA LEU A 146 -36.31 -15.30 5.87
C LEU A 146 -37.81 -14.93 5.88
N ASP A 147 -38.24 -14.06 4.96
CA ASP A 147 -39.64 -13.67 4.85
C ASP A 147 -40.53 -14.86 4.44
N ASN A 148 -40.08 -15.64 3.45
CA ASN A 148 -40.75 -16.88 3.05
C ASN A 148 -40.92 -17.86 4.23
N MET A 149 -39.88 -18.02 5.06
CA MET A 149 -39.94 -18.88 6.25
C MET A 149 -40.92 -18.37 7.32
N LYS A 150 -41.04 -17.05 7.48
CA LYS A 150 -42.02 -16.46 8.41
C LYS A 150 -43.45 -16.68 7.95
N ASN A 151 -43.68 -16.50 6.65
CA ASN A 151 -45.01 -16.64 6.06
C ASN A 151 -45.47 -18.11 5.96
N TYR A 152 -44.56 -19.09 6.07
CA TYR A 152 -44.88 -20.52 6.07
C TYR A 152 -45.72 -20.99 7.27
N LYS A 153 -45.74 -20.25 8.40
CA LYS A 153 -46.55 -20.61 9.58
C LYS A 153 -47.96 -20.01 9.58
N THR A 154 -48.32 -19.26 8.54
CA THR A 154 -49.57 -18.49 8.49
C THR A 154 -50.54 -18.95 7.39
N ALA A 155 -50.25 -20.07 6.72
CA ALA A 155 -51.08 -20.72 5.70
C ALA A 155 -51.47 -22.13 6.16
#